data_AF-A0A442UWK9-F1
#
_entry.id   AF-A0A442UWK9-F1
#
_cell.length_a   1.000
_cell.length_b   1.000
_cell.length_c   1.000
_cell.angle_alpha   90.00
_cell.angle_beta   90.00
_cell.angle_gamma   90.00
#
_symmetry.space_group_name_H-M   'P 1'
#
loop_
_entity.id
_entity.type
_entity.pdbx_description
1 polymer ?
#
loop_
_entity_poly.entity_id
_entity_poly.type
_entity_poly.pdbx_seq_one_letter_code
_entity_poly.pdbx_strand_id
1 'polypeptide(L)'
;MAVRTVLSPCALLTSIFFLFSCAAYADVLTLKPFKDDLFAYPAILSSEGAYTVVDYRELRDINARDKVPERRAQAQYVDTGVRKVQQDLLLKTDAGNIRHVAVGRTQGAAIIVLYLHGQGGSRKQGVDDFTFGGNFNRIKNLMADNGGLYLSPDFSDFGDTGAAQIAALIGHYAVRSPGAKIFVACGSMGGALCWKLAARKDTGGRIDGLLLLGSLWDESFFSSPAFKRRVPVFFGQGSKDPVFPAEKQEAFFRSILAKSKTYPARFVRFETGTHGTPIRMTDWRGALNWMLSEAP
;
A
#
# COMPACT_ATOMS: atom_id res chain seq x y z
N MET A 1 -73.85 -58.83 -0.06
CA MET A 1 -72.47 -59.36 -0.14
C MET A 1 -71.61 -58.27 -0.76
N ALA A 2 -70.86 -57.55 0.06
CA ALA A 2 -70.08 -56.37 -0.37
C ALA A 2 -68.67 -56.79 -0.76
N VAL A 3 -68.23 -56.47 -1.98
CA VAL A 3 -66.84 -56.64 -2.41
C VAL A 3 -66.14 -55.29 -2.23
N ARG A 4 -65.18 -55.24 -1.31
CA ARG A 4 -64.31 -54.09 -1.05
C ARG A 4 -63.08 -54.17 -1.97
N THR A 5 -62.87 -53.10 -2.71
CA THR A 5 -61.64 -52.72 -3.41
C THR A 5 -60.53 -52.43 -2.39
N VAL A 6 -59.33 -52.98 -2.58
CA VAL A 6 -58.13 -52.64 -1.79
C VAL A 6 -57.20 -51.81 -2.67
N LEU A 7 -57.05 -50.54 -2.30
CA LEU A 7 -56.06 -49.60 -2.85
C LEU A 7 -54.67 -49.92 -2.31
N SER A 8 -53.68 -49.91 -3.21
CA SER A 8 -52.25 -50.03 -2.89
C SER A 8 -51.68 -48.66 -2.49
N PRO A 9 -50.88 -48.51 -1.41
CA PRO A 9 -50.31 -47.23 -1.04
C PRO A 9 -49.02 -46.96 -1.82
N CYS A 10 -49.07 -45.89 -2.62
CA CYS A 10 -47.93 -45.25 -3.27
C CYS A 10 -47.05 -44.59 -2.19
N ALA A 11 -45.83 -45.08 -1.99
CA ALA A 11 -44.85 -44.48 -1.08
C ALA A 11 -44.13 -43.33 -1.80
N LEU A 12 -44.44 -42.09 -1.40
CA LEU A 12 -43.80 -40.87 -1.87
C LEU A 12 -42.45 -40.70 -1.13
N LEU A 13 -41.32 -40.89 -1.83
CA LEU A 13 -39.99 -40.56 -1.33
C LEU A 13 -39.68 -39.07 -1.59
N THR A 14 -39.83 -38.24 -0.57
CA THR A 14 -39.39 -36.84 -0.56
C THR A 14 -37.87 -36.78 -0.34
N SER A 15 -37.11 -36.48 -1.39
CA SER A 15 -35.68 -36.21 -1.31
C SER A 15 -35.43 -34.77 -0.83
N ILE A 16 -34.94 -34.61 0.41
CA ILE A 16 -34.55 -33.31 0.97
C ILE A 16 -33.10 -33.04 0.53
N PHE A 17 -32.91 -32.14 -0.44
CA PHE A 17 -31.60 -31.60 -0.78
C PHE A 17 -31.19 -30.55 0.28
N PHE A 18 -30.30 -30.93 1.18
CA PHE A 18 -29.59 -29.97 2.04
C PHE A 18 -28.55 -29.21 1.21
N LEU A 19 -28.89 -27.99 0.80
CA LEU A 19 -27.92 -27.01 0.30
C LEU A 19 -27.01 -26.57 1.46
N PHE A 20 -25.84 -27.19 1.58
CA PHE A 20 -24.76 -26.69 2.43
C PHE A 20 -24.22 -25.39 1.80
N SER A 21 -24.72 -24.25 2.25
CA SER A 21 -24.05 -22.96 2.02
C SER A 21 -22.77 -22.95 2.85
N CYS A 22 -21.66 -23.43 2.28
CA CYS A 22 -20.34 -23.07 2.76
C CYS A 22 -20.17 -21.56 2.54
N ALA A 23 -20.45 -20.78 3.58
CA ALA A 23 -19.91 -19.44 3.68
C ALA A 23 -18.39 -19.59 3.71
N ALA A 24 -17.75 -19.44 2.55
CA ALA A 24 -16.31 -19.30 2.47
C ALA A 24 -15.96 -18.01 3.22
N TYR A 25 -15.51 -18.13 4.46
CA TYR A 25 -14.76 -17.06 5.10
C TYR A 25 -13.52 -16.86 4.24
N ALA A 26 -13.50 -15.79 3.45
CA ALA A 26 -12.27 -15.35 2.83
C ALA A 26 -11.35 -14.93 3.98
N ASP A 27 -10.30 -15.72 4.23
CA ASP A 27 -9.24 -15.31 5.14
C ASP A 27 -8.68 -13.98 4.62
N VAL A 28 -8.90 -12.90 5.38
CA VAL A 28 -8.33 -11.60 5.05
C VAL A 28 -6.82 -11.76 5.08
N LEU A 29 -6.20 -11.63 3.92
CA LEU A 29 -4.77 -11.73 3.77
C LEU A 29 -4.09 -10.77 4.76
N THR A 30 -3.33 -11.33 5.70
CA THR A 30 -2.64 -10.58 6.74
C THR A 30 -1.16 -10.90 6.67
N LEU A 31 -0.31 -9.88 6.61
CA LEU A 31 1.13 -10.04 6.55
C LEU A 31 1.66 -10.61 7.87
N LYS A 32 2.60 -11.55 7.78
CA LYS A 32 3.48 -11.96 8.88
C LYS A 32 4.37 -10.79 9.30
N PRO A 33 4.69 -10.66 10.60
CA PRO A 33 5.50 -9.57 11.12
C PRO A 33 6.95 -9.62 10.62
N PHE A 34 7.58 -8.45 10.53
CA PHE A 34 9.02 -8.33 10.31
C PHE A 34 9.56 -7.12 11.08
N LYS A 35 10.29 -7.40 12.17
CA LYS A 35 10.86 -6.41 13.09
C LYS A 35 9.82 -5.40 13.62
N ASP A 36 8.58 -5.82 13.84
CA ASP A 36 7.48 -4.90 14.17
C ASP A 36 7.76 -4.05 15.42
N ASP A 37 8.32 -4.63 16.48
CA ASP A 37 8.64 -3.90 17.71
C ASP A 37 9.61 -2.73 17.49
N LEU A 38 10.54 -2.86 16.54
CA LEU A 38 11.51 -1.81 16.21
C LEU A 38 10.90 -0.67 15.37
N PHE A 39 9.82 -0.95 14.64
CA PHE A 39 9.20 0.00 13.71
C PHE A 39 7.78 0.40 14.11
N ALA A 40 7.31 -0.06 15.27
CA ALA A 40 6.09 0.43 15.88
C ALA A 40 6.20 1.94 16.11
N TYR A 41 5.06 2.63 16.00
CA TYR A 41 5.04 4.04 16.41
C TYR A 41 5.41 4.15 17.89
N PRO A 42 6.29 5.10 18.26
CA PRO A 42 6.84 5.17 19.61
C PRO A 42 5.74 5.51 20.62
N ALA A 43 5.24 6.75 20.63
CA ALA A 43 4.11 7.16 21.44
C ALA A 43 3.07 7.85 20.57
N ILE A 44 1.80 7.63 20.90
CA ILE A 44 0.66 8.28 20.25
C ILE A 44 0.22 9.45 21.13
N LEU A 45 0.32 10.67 20.61
CA LEU A 45 -0.12 11.89 21.32
C LEU A 45 -1.64 12.02 21.32
N SER A 46 -2.28 11.64 20.21
CA SER A 46 -3.73 11.54 20.10
C SER A 46 -4.14 10.58 18.99
N SER A 47 -5.33 10.00 19.12
CA SER A 47 -5.94 9.17 18.07
C SER A 47 -7.44 9.40 18.06
N GLU A 48 -7.93 10.00 16.98
CA GLU A 48 -9.33 10.39 16.80
C GLU A 48 -9.86 9.74 15.52
N GLY A 49 -10.56 8.61 15.67
CA GLY A 49 -11.07 7.84 14.54
C GLY A 49 -9.95 7.44 13.58
N ALA A 50 -9.97 8.00 12.36
CA ALA A 50 -9.00 7.70 11.32
C ALA A 50 -7.77 8.63 11.31
N TYR A 51 -7.62 9.50 12.31
CA TYR A 51 -6.54 10.46 12.41
C TYR A 51 -5.70 10.18 13.66
N THR A 52 -4.39 9.99 13.49
CA THR A 52 -3.45 9.67 14.57
C THR A 52 -2.29 10.65 14.58
N VAL A 53 -1.93 11.16 15.75
CA VAL A 53 -0.73 11.98 15.98
C VAL A 53 0.31 11.15 16.71
N VAL A 54 1.48 11.00 16.10
CA VAL A 54 2.63 10.30 16.65
C VAL A 54 3.59 11.34 17.25
N ASP A 55 4.07 11.08 18.47
CA ASP A 55 5.17 11.81 19.11
C ASP A 55 6.45 11.49 18.36
N TYR A 56 6.75 12.13 17.23
CA TYR A 56 8.05 12.00 16.56
C TYR A 56 9.08 12.91 17.23
N ARG A 57 10.31 12.41 17.38
CA ARG A 57 11.44 13.17 17.96
C ARG A 57 12.72 12.82 17.23
N GLU A 58 13.39 13.82 16.67
CA GLU A 58 14.65 13.66 15.93
C GLU A 58 15.71 12.86 16.72
N LEU A 59 15.94 13.22 17.99
CA LEU A 59 16.93 12.55 18.84
C LEU A 59 16.67 11.04 18.99
N ARG A 60 15.40 10.61 19.01
CA ARG A 60 15.04 9.19 19.14
C ARG A 60 14.96 8.51 17.78
N ASP A 61 14.23 9.12 16.86
CA ASP A 61 13.80 8.47 15.62
C ASP A 61 14.82 8.60 14.49
N ILE A 62 15.78 9.53 14.60
CA ILE A 62 16.97 9.66 13.76
C ILE A 62 18.23 9.32 14.56
N ASN A 63 18.61 10.13 15.56
CA ASN A 63 19.95 10.00 16.17
C ASN A 63 20.14 8.69 16.94
N ALA A 64 19.11 8.18 17.62
CA ALA A 64 19.19 6.89 18.31
C ALA A 64 18.88 5.68 17.41
N ARG A 65 18.27 5.88 16.24
CA ARG A 65 17.97 4.80 15.26
C ARG A 65 19.09 4.59 14.24
N ASP A 66 19.83 5.65 13.94
CA ASP A 66 20.86 5.66 12.93
C ASP A 66 22.26 5.60 13.55
N LYS A 67 23.15 4.80 12.94
CA LYS A 67 24.58 4.85 13.21
C LYS A 67 25.21 6.13 12.63
N VAL A 68 24.73 6.57 11.47
CA VAL A 68 25.07 7.87 10.87
C VAL A 68 23.75 8.54 10.54
N PRO A 69 23.39 9.66 11.22
CA PRO A 69 22.11 10.34 11.03
C PRO A 69 21.73 10.48 9.56
N GLU A 70 20.52 10.03 9.24
CA GLU A 70 19.86 10.04 7.92
C GLU A 70 20.53 9.21 6.81
N ARG A 71 21.77 8.77 7.01
CA ARG A 71 22.56 8.03 6.01
C ARG A 71 22.64 6.55 6.28
N ARG A 72 22.65 6.15 7.56
CA ARG A 72 22.84 4.75 7.92
C ARG A 72 22.14 4.35 9.19
N ALA A 73 21.05 3.59 9.06
CA ALA A 73 20.41 2.89 10.16
C ALA A 73 21.38 1.97 10.92
N GLN A 74 21.14 1.77 12.22
CA GLN A 74 21.84 0.74 12.99
C GLN A 74 21.52 -0.66 12.47
N ALA A 75 22.43 -1.61 12.67
CA ALA A 75 22.33 -2.98 12.15
C ALA A 75 21.04 -3.69 12.59
N GLN A 76 20.52 -3.42 13.80
CA GLN A 76 19.28 -4.03 14.28
C GLN A 76 18.05 -3.71 13.41
N TYR A 77 18.05 -2.59 12.69
CA TYR A 77 16.95 -2.18 11.80
C TYR A 77 17.06 -2.74 10.37
N VAL A 78 18.13 -3.49 10.06
CA VAL A 78 18.44 -3.91 8.68
C VAL A 78 18.70 -5.41 8.63
N ASP A 79 18.05 -6.09 7.70
CA ASP A 79 18.42 -7.45 7.27
C ASP A 79 18.67 -7.46 5.75
N THR A 80 19.94 -7.58 5.37
CA THR A 80 20.35 -7.56 3.96
C THR A 80 20.20 -8.92 3.26
N GLY A 81 19.76 -9.96 3.96
CA GLY A 81 19.50 -11.28 3.37
C GLY A 81 18.48 -11.22 2.22
N VAL A 82 17.57 -10.25 2.25
CA VAL A 82 16.59 -9.98 1.19
C VAL A 82 17.22 -9.67 -0.18
N ARG A 83 18.47 -9.22 -0.22
CA ARG A 83 19.19 -8.93 -1.49
C ARG A 83 19.30 -10.14 -2.40
N LYS A 84 19.25 -11.36 -1.85
CA LYS A 84 19.30 -12.61 -2.62
C LYS A 84 18.12 -12.77 -3.59
N VAL A 85 17.00 -12.09 -3.32
CA VAL A 85 15.79 -12.06 -4.16
C VAL A 85 15.52 -10.69 -4.78
N GLN A 86 16.55 -9.84 -4.85
CA GLN A 86 16.49 -8.50 -5.46
C GLN A 86 17.09 -8.53 -6.87
N GLN A 87 16.42 -7.92 -7.85
CA GLN A 87 16.84 -7.85 -9.25
C GLN A 87 16.71 -6.40 -9.76
N ASP A 88 17.75 -5.85 -10.41
CA ASP A 88 17.66 -4.59 -11.17
C ASP A 88 17.33 -4.92 -12.62
N LEU A 89 16.11 -4.59 -13.03
CA LEU A 89 15.48 -5.03 -14.27
C LEU A 89 15.20 -3.85 -15.20
N LEU A 90 15.06 -4.17 -16.48
CA LEU A 90 14.58 -3.25 -17.51
C LEU A 90 13.36 -3.87 -18.19
N LEU A 91 12.22 -3.22 -18.08
CA LEU A 91 11.02 -3.58 -18.83
C LEU A 91 10.89 -2.66 -20.05
N LYS A 92 10.79 -3.26 -21.25
CA LYS A 92 10.48 -2.54 -22.49
C LYS A 92 8.97 -2.53 -22.69
N THR A 93 8.39 -1.35 -22.92
CA THR A 93 6.96 -1.17 -23.15
C THR A 93 6.73 -0.11 -24.22
N ASP A 94 5.51 0.01 -24.73
CA ASP A 94 5.12 1.10 -25.63
C ASP A 94 5.17 2.47 -24.94
N ALA A 95 5.07 2.51 -23.61
CA ALA A 95 5.25 3.72 -22.79
C ALA A 95 6.73 4.06 -22.54
N GLY A 96 7.66 3.25 -23.06
CA GLY A 96 9.10 3.41 -22.94
C GLY A 96 9.78 2.34 -22.09
N ASN A 97 11.07 2.59 -21.83
CA ASN A 97 11.96 1.73 -21.08
C ASN A 97 11.88 2.04 -19.57
N ILE A 98 11.45 1.06 -18.77
CA ILE A 98 11.21 1.23 -17.34
C ILE A 98 12.26 0.42 -16.57
N ARG A 99 13.30 1.12 -16.09
CA ARG A 99 14.26 0.52 -15.16
C ARG A 99 13.60 0.45 -13.78
N HIS A 100 13.71 -0.70 -13.13
CA HIS A 100 13.10 -0.89 -11.82
C HIS A 100 13.82 -1.98 -11.04
N VAL A 101 13.82 -1.85 -9.73
CA VAL A 101 14.26 -2.92 -8.85
C VAL A 101 13.05 -3.72 -8.39
N ALA A 102 13.11 -5.04 -8.55
CA ALA A 102 12.10 -5.99 -8.09
C ALA A 102 12.67 -6.84 -6.94
N VAL A 103 11.89 -7.01 -5.88
CA VAL A 103 12.28 -7.77 -4.68
C VAL A 103 11.16 -8.71 -4.28
N GLY A 104 11.44 -10.02 -4.23
CA GLY A 104 10.44 -11.04 -3.91
C GLY A 104 9.93 -11.78 -5.14
N ARG A 105 8.63 -12.16 -5.15
CA ARG A 105 8.05 -13.02 -6.20
C ARG A 105 7.63 -12.20 -7.43
N THR A 106 8.33 -12.35 -8.55
CA THR A 106 7.96 -11.66 -9.81
C THR A 106 6.81 -12.32 -10.58
N GLN A 107 6.37 -13.49 -10.14
CA GLN A 107 5.21 -14.24 -10.66
C GLN A 107 4.46 -14.88 -9.49
N GLY A 108 3.12 -14.92 -9.57
CA GLY A 108 2.27 -15.49 -8.52
C GLY A 108 2.44 -14.81 -7.15
N ALA A 109 2.72 -13.51 -7.12
CA ALA A 109 2.74 -12.75 -5.89
C ALA A 109 1.31 -12.59 -5.33
N ALA A 110 1.14 -12.68 -4.01
CA ALA A 110 -0.15 -12.39 -3.38
C ALA A 110 -0.40 -10.88 -3.25
N ILE A 111 0.67 -10.10 -3.10
CA ILE A 111 0.65 -8.66 -2.90
C ILE A 111 1.76 -8.03 -3.73
N ILE A 112 1.49 -6.88 -4.35
CA ILE A 112 2.48 -6.04 -5.04
C ILE A 112 2.46 -4.66 -4.37
N VAL A 113 3.62 -4.21 -3.88
CA VAL A 113 3.80 -2.86 -3.34
C VAL A 113 4.81 -2.11 -4.20
N LEU A 114 4.40 -0.96 -4.71
CA LEU A 114 5.26 -0.04 -5.45
C LEU A 114 5.62 1.15 -4.57
N TYR A 115 6.86 1.62 -4.63
CA TYR A 115 7.25 2.94 -4.11
C TYR A 115 7.73 3.85 -5.24
N LEU A 116 7.00 4.93 -5.47
CA LEU A 116 7.33 5.98 -6.42
C LEU A 116 8.09 7.10 -5.68
N HIS A 117 9.34 7.31 -6.07
CA HIS A 117 10.22 8.28 -5.43
C HIS A 117 9.79 9.73 -5.69
N GLY A 118 10.28 10.65 -4.86
CA GLY A 118 10.10 12.09 -5.04
C GLY A 118 11.07 12.72 -6.03
N GLN A 119 11.03 14.04 -6.17
CA GLN A 119 11.98 14.81 -6.97
C GLN A 119 13.42 14.55 -6.49
N GLY A 120 14.34 14.33 -7.43
CA GLY A 120 15.74 14.00 -7.13
C GLY A 120 15.97 12.54 -6.68
N GLY A 121 14.90 11.75 -6.54
CA GLY A 121 14.98 10.32 -6.25
C GLY A 121 15.27 9.45 -7.47
N SER A 122 15.34 8.14 -7.23
CA SER A 122 15.43 7.10 -8.28
C SER A 122 14.97 5.75 -7.73
N ARG A 123 14.89 4.73 -8.58
CA ARG A 123 14.69 3.32 -8.20
C ARG A 123 15.65 2.83 -7.13
N LYS A 124 16.85 3.43 -7.03
CA LYS A 124 17.86 3.06 -6.03
C LYS A 124 17.50 3.59 -4.64
N GLN A 125 16.84 4.74 -4.54
CA GLN A 125 16.42 5.30 -3.25
C GLN A 125 15.44 4.36 -2.54
N GLY A 126 14.44 3.85 -3.26
CA GLY A 126 13.41 2.96 -2.69
C GLY A 126 13.93 1.58 -2.27
N VAL A 127 15.17 1.23 -2.60
CA VAL A 127 15.78 -0.05 -2.20
C VAL A 127 17.03 0.10 -1.36
N ASP A 128 17.39 1.31 -0.98
CA ASP A 128 18.54 1.53 -0.09
C ASP A 128 18.21 0.98 1.31
N ASP A 129 19.01 0.01 1.74
CA ASP A 129 18.74 -0.73 2.98
C ASP A 129 18.93 0.11 4.24
N PHE A 130 19.67 1.21 4.17
CA PHE A 130 20.20 1.91 5.34
C PHE A 130 19.59 3.29 5.52
N THR A 131 19.19 3.95 4.44
CA THR A 131 18.51 5.26 4.52
C THR A 131 17.11 5.13 5.13
N PHE A 132 16.55 6.27 5.56
CA PHE A 132 15.21 6.33 6.17
C PHE A 132 15.04 5.34 7.35
N GLY A 133 16.11 5.17 8.14
CA GLY A 133 16.10 4.29 9.30
C GLY A 133 15.94 2.79 8.97
N GLY A 134 16.18 2.38 7.73
CA GLY A 134 15.97 1.02 7.26
C GLY A 134 14.52 0.72 6.87
N ASN A 135 13.67 1.73 6.69
CA ASN A 135 12.25 1.48 6.38
C ASN A 135 12.03 0.89 4.98
N PHE A 136 12.91 1.17 4.02
CA PHE A 136 12.92 0.45 2.74
C PHE A 136 13.39 -1.00 2.87
N ASN A 137 14.38 -1.27 3.74
CA ASN A 137 14.76 -2.64 4.06
C ASN A 137 13.59 -3.43 4.67
N ARG A 138 12.81 -2.80 5.56
CA ARG A 138 11.63 -3.43 6.17
C ARG A 138 10.58 -3.84 5.14
N ILE A 139 10.14 -2.93 4.26
CA ILE A 139 9.12 -3.29 3.26
C ILE A 139 9.61 -4.35 2.27
N LYS A 140 10.90 -4.33 1.90
CA LYS A 140 11.51 -5.39 1.08
C LYS A 140 11.40 -6.76 1.74
N ASN A 141 11.78 -6.86 3.02
CA ASN A 141 11.67 -8.13 3.76
C ASN A 141 10.21 -8.55 3.96
N LEU A 142 9.32 -7.63 4.33
CA LEU A 142 7.88 -7.92 4.45
C LEU A 142 7.32 -8.53 3.16
N MET A 143 7.65 -7.97 1.99
CA MET A 143 7.16 -8.52 0.72
C MET A 143 7.80 -9.86 0.40
N ALA A 144 9.11 -10.01 0.55
CA ALA A 144 9.80 -11.26 0.27
C ALA A 144 9.29 -12.43 1.14
N ASP A 145 9.09 -12.21 2.43
CA ASP A 145 8.70 -13.25 3.40
C ASP A 145 7.21 -13.62 3.32
N ASN A 146 6.38 -12.72 2.78
CA ASN A 146 4.94 -12.94 2.64
C ASN A 146 4.52 -13.35 1.22
N GLY A 147 5.47 -13.80 0.39
CA GLY A 147 5.17 -14.20 -1.00
C GLY A 147 4.64 -13.04 -1.85
N GLY A 148 5.00 -11.81 -1.50
CA GLY A 148 4.70 -10.61 -2.24
C GLY A 148 5.85 -10.15 -3.14
N LEU A 149 5.63 -8.99 -3.75
CA LEU A 149 6.55 -8.30 -4.64
C LEU A 149 6.67 -6.85 -4.22
N TYR A 150 7.89 -6.38 -3.97
CA TYR A 150 8.19 -4.97 -3.84
C TYR A 150 8.85 -4.45 -5.12
N LEU A 151 8.40 -3.29 -5.60
CA LEU A 151 8.94 -2.62 -6.79
C LEU A 151 9.36 -1.20 -6.44
N SER A 152 10.56 -0.80 -6.87
CA SER A 152 10.96 0.60 -6.94
C SER A 152 11.36 0.92 -8.39
N PRO A 153 10.54 1.69 -9.13
CA PRO A 153 10.81 2.04 -10.52
C PRO A 153 11.45 3.42 -10.68
N ASP A 154 12.15 3.61 -11.80
CA ASP A 154 12.39 4.92 -12.39
C ASP A 154 11.22 5.27 -13.33
N PHE A 155 11.06 6.55 -13.58
CA PHE A 155 10.10 7.12 -14.54
C PHE A 155 10.65 8.43 -15.09
N SER A 156 10.21 8.84 -16.28
CA SER A 156 10.78 9.98 -17.00
C SER A 156 10.34 11.34 -16.45
N ASP A 157 9.12 11.43 -15.91
CA ASP A 157 8.56 12.66 -15.37
C ASP A 157 7.49 12.36 -14.30
N PHE A 158 7.00 13.40 -13.62
CA PHE A 158 5.84 13.33 -12.72
C PHE A 158 4.50 13.61 -13.45
N GLY A 159 4.54 13.52 -14.78
CA GLY A 159 3.45 13.85 -15.71
C GLY A 159 2.73 12.61 -16.24
N ASP A 160 2.08 12.77 -17.39
CA ASP A 160 1.32 11.68 -18.02
C ASP A 160 2.24 10.58 -18.58
N THR A 161 3.45 10.92 -19.03
CA THR A 161 4.43 9.95 -19.52
C THR A 161 4.87 9.01 -18.40
N GLY A 162 5.28 9.56 -17.26
CA GLY A 162 5.63 8.78 -16.08
C GLY A 162 4.47 7.94 -15.57
N ALA A 163 3.25 8.50 -15.55
CA ALA A 163 2.06 7.76 -15.15
C ALA A 163 1.76 6.59 -16.10
N ALA A 164 1.94 6.76 -17.42
CA ALA A 164 1.80 5.69 -18.40
C ALA A 164 2.85 4.59 -18.22
N GLN A 165 4.09 4.95 -17.91
CA GLN A 165 5.16 4.00 -17.60
C GLN A 165 4.82 3.17 -16.36
N ILE A 166 4.43 3.81 -15.26
CA ILE A 166 4.06 3.08 -14.04
C ILE A 166 2.82 2.23 -14.26
N ALA A 167 1.84 2.69 -15.03
CA ALA A 167 0.69 1.88 -15.39
C ALA A 167 1.07 0.63 -16.20
N ALA A 168 2.00 0.76 -17.16
CA ALA A 168 2.50 -0.38 -17.93
C ALA A 168 3.26 -1.39 -17.03
N LEU A 169 4.04 -0.90 -16.05
CA LEU A 169 4.73 -1.75 -15.08
C LEU A 169 3.73 -2.51 -14.17
N ILE A 170 2.72 -1.82 -13.66
CA ILE A 170 1.63 -2.43 -12.87
C ILE A 170 0.92 -3.49 -13.71
N GLY A 171 0.57 -3.17 -14.97
CA GLY A 171 -0.06 -4.11 -15.88
C GLY A 171 0.78 -5.36 -16.11
N HIS A 172 2.09 -5.20 -16.33
CA HIS A 172 3.02 -6.31 -16.56
C HIS A 172 3.06 -7.32 -15.40
N TYR A 173 3.15 -6.84 -14.16
CA TYR A 173 3.23 -7.70 -12.98
C TYR A 173 1.87 -8.23 -12.53
N ALA A 174 0.80 -7.48 -12.74
CA ALA A 174 -0.55 -7.95 -12.45
C ALA A 174 -0.98 -9.13 -13.35
N VAL A 175 -0.56 -9.15 -14.63
CA VAL A 175 -0.77 -10.33 -15.49
C VAL A 175 0.00 -11.55 -14.99
N ARG A 176 1.20 -11.35 -14.44
CA ARG A 176 2.06 -12.41 -13.89
C ARG A 176 1.67 -12.87 -12.51
N SER A 177 0.83 -12.10 -11.81
CA SER A 177 0.34 -12.40 -10.47
C SER A 177 -1.18 -12.17 -10.43
N PRO A 178 -1.98 -13.02 -11.10
CA PRO A 178 -3.43 -12.89 -11.09
C PRO A 178 -3.97 -12.90 -9.66
N GLY A 179 -4.83 -11.94 -9.34
CA GLY A 179 -5.43 -11.79 -8.01
C GLY A 179 -4.56 -11.07 -6.97
N ALA A 180 -3.34 -10.65 -7.32
CA ALA A 180 -2.50 -9.88 -6.41
C ALA A 180 -3.16 -8.56 -6.01
N LYS A 181 -3.10 -8.22 -4.72
CA LYS A 181 -3.49 -6.90 -4.23
C LYS A 181 -2.37 -5.88 -4.49
N ILE A 182 -2.68 -4.73 -5.08
CA ILE A 182 -1.69 -3.78 -5.61
C ILE A 182 -1.75 -2.45 -4.86
N PHE A 183 -0.68 -2.12 -4.14
CA PHE A 183 -0.56 -0.88 -3.37
C PHE A 183 0.53 0.01 -3.97
N VAL A 184 0.24 1.32 -4.07
CA VAL A 184 1.21 2.30 -4.59
C VAL A 184 1.48 3.33 -3.51
N ALA A 185 2.71 3.33 -3.00
CA ALA A 185 3.23 4.35 -2.11
C ALA A 185 3.98 5.42 -2.90
N CYS A 186 3.78 6.68 -2.54
CA CYS A 186 4.31 7.83 -3.24
C CYS A 186 4.95 8.79 -2.25
N GLY A 187 6.26 9.01 -2.40
CA GLY A 187 6.98 10.02 -1.63
C GLY A 187 6.99 11.36 -2.36
N SER A 188 6.68 12.46 -1.66
CA SER A 188 6.81 13.82 -2.20
C SER A 188 6.13 13.99 -3.57
N MET A 189 6.82 14.53 -4.57
CA MET A 189 6.31 14.69 -5.95
C MET A 189 5.83 13.39 -6.61
N GLY A 190 6.25 12.22 -6.13
CA GLY A 190 5.70 10.94 -6.56
C GLY A 190 4.17 10.87 -6.42
N GLY A 191 3.57 11.66 -5.51
CA GLY A 191 2.13 11.78 -5.35
C GLY A 191 1.38 12.18 -6.62
N ALA A 192 2.00 12.98 -7.48
CA ALA A 192 1.40 13.38 -8.76
C ALA A 192 1.13 12.15 -9.63
N LEU A 193 2.03 11.15 -9.59
CA LEU A 193 1.83 9.88 -10.27
C LEU A 193 0.76 9.03 -9.59
N CYS A 194 0.71 8.97 -8.25
CA CYS A 194 -0.38 8.29 -7.54
C CYS A 194 -1.77 8.82 -7.95
N TRP A 195 -1.95 10.14 -8.02
CA TRP A 195 -3.22 10.75 -8.42
C TRP A 195 -3.55 10.50 -9.89
N LYS A 196 -2.55 10.57 -10.79
CA LYS A 196 -2.75 10.20 -12.19
C LYS A 196 -3.14 8.73 -12.35
N LEU A 197 -2.48 7.81 -11.63
CA LEU A 197 -2.83 6.38 -11.64
C LEU A 197 -4.27 6.17 -11.12
N ALA A 198 -4.65 6.87 -10.05
CA ALA A 198 -6.01 6.83 -9.51
C ALA A 198 -7.07 7.25 -10.55
N ALA A 199 -6.76 8.27 -11.36
CA ALA A 199 -7.63 8.84 -12.38
C ALA A 199 -7.77 8.00 -13.65
N ARG A 200 -6.81 7.12 -13.96
CA ARG A 200 -6.87 6.28 -15.16
C ARG A 200 -7.89 5.16 -15.01
N LYS A 201 -8.53 4.77 -16.13
CA LYS A 201 -9.47 3.64 -16.16
C LYS A 201 -8.79 2.30 -15.88
N ASP A 202 -7.57 2.11 -16.36
CA ASP A 202 -6.83 0.85 -16.23
C ASP A 202 -6.33 0.61 -14.80
N THR A 203 -5.57 1.56 -14.26
CA THR A 203 -4.89 1.46 -12.97
C THR A 203 -5.80 1.88 -11.84
N GLY A 204 -6.59 2.96 -11.99
CA GLY A 204 -7.63 3.31 -11.02
C GLY A 204 -8.71 2.23 -10.87
N GLY A 205 -8.91 1.42 -11.93
CA GLY A 205 -9.76 0.21 -11.90
C GLY A 205 -9.10 -1.02 -11.28
N ARG A 206 -7.81 -0.96 -10.92
CA ARG A 206 -7.00 -2.13 -10.53
C ARG A 206 -6.30 -1.98 -9.18
N ILE A 207 -5.78 -0.81 -8.84
CA ILE A 207 -5.06 -0.61 -7.57
C ILE A 207 -6.00 -0.83 -6.37
N ASP A 208 -5.42 -1.30 -5.27
CA ASP A 208 -6.12 -1.66 -4.03
C ASP A 208 -5.74 -0.75 -2.86
N GLY A 209 -4.80 0.18 -3.04
CA GLY A 209 -4.54 1.24 -2.05
C GLY A 209 -3.45 2.23 -2.47
N LEU A 210 -3.51 3.42 -1.89
CA LEU A 210 -2.59 4.53 -2.14
C LEU A 210 -1.99 5.03 -0.83
N LEU A 211 -0.66 5.15 -0.75
CA LEU A 211 0.03 5.73 0.40
C LEU A 211 0.72 7.02 -0.02
N LEU A 212 0.39 8.14 0.63
CA LEU A 212 0.93 9.47 0.35
C LEU A 212 1.87 9.84 1.50
N LEU A 213 3.17 9.82 1.23
CA LEU A 213 4.21 9.96 2.25
C LEU A 213 4.91 11.32 2.09
N GLY A 214 4.48 12.31 2.88
CA GLY A 214 4.96 13.69 2.76
C GLY A 214 4.75 14.22 1.35
N SER A 215 3.52 14.11 0.84
CA SER A 215 3.18 14.21 -0.59
C SER A 215 2.02 15.17 -0.82
N LEU A 216 1.86 15.64 -2.06
CA LEU A 216 0.78 16.55 -2.45
C LEU A 216 -0.62 15.93 -2.43
N TRP A 217 -1.63 16.79 -2.37
CA TRP A 217 -3.05 16.52 -2.57
C TRP A 217 -3.49 16.84 -4.01
N ASP A 218 -4.61 16.25 -4.45
CA ASP A 218 -5.23 16.55 -5.75
C ASP A 218 -6.74 16.27 -5.69
N GLU A 219 -7.57 17.31 -5.81
CA GLU A 219 -9.03 17.20 -5.74
C GLU A 219 -9.64 16.50 -6.96
N SER A 220 -8.89 16.35 -8.07
CA SER A 220 -9.34 15.51 -9.18
C SER A 220 -9.54 14.05 -8.76
N PHE A 221 -8.95 13.63 -7.64
CA PHE A 221 -9.20 12.33 -7.02
C PHE A 221 -10.70 12.05 -6.84
N PHE A 222 -11.53 13.05 -6.49
CA PHE A 222 -12.96 12.84 -6.25
C PHE A 222 -13.76 12.36 -7.46
N SER A 223 -13.27 12.62 -8.68
CA SER A 223 -13.92 12.15 -9.91
C SER A 223 -13.30 10.85 -10.46
N SER A 224 -12.22 10.39 -9.84
CA SER A 224 -11.40 9.28 -10.32
C SER A 224 -12.09 7.91 -10.22
N PRO A 225 -11.73 6.95 -11.08
CA PRO A 225 -12.13 5.53 -10.93
C PRO A 225 -11.76 4.96 -9.56
N ALA A 226 -10.57 5.28 -9.02
CA ALA A 226 -10.14 4.80 -7.71
C ALA A 226 -11.03 5.31 -6.56
N PHE A 227 -11.45 6.59 -6.60
CA PHE A 227 -12.38 7.13 -5.61
C PHE A 227 -13.75 6.46 -5.67
N LYS A 228 -14.28 6.23 -6.89
CA LYS A 228 -15.53 5.51 -7.09
C LYS A 228 -15.46 4.07 -6.57
N ARG A 229 -14.31 3.41 -6.74
CA ARG A 229 -14.00 2.09 -6.17
C ARG A 229 -13.69 2.12 -4.68
N ARG A 230 -13.66 3.29 -4.03
CA ARG A 230 -13.32 3.43 -2.60
C ARG A 230 -11.95 2.85 -2.25
N VAL A 231 -10.97 3.01 -3.15
CA VAL A 231 -9.59 2.58 -2.90
C VAL A 231 -9.07 3.23 -1.61
N PRO A 232 -8.56 2.47 -0.62
CA PRO A 232 -8.08 3.03 0.63
C PRO A 232 -6.89 3.97 0.44
N VAL A 233 -6.87 5.06 1.20
CA VAL A 233 -5.83 6.09 1.13
C VAL A 233 -5.20 6.32 2.48
N PHE A 234 -3.89 6.08 2.60
CA PHE A 234 -3.10 6.40 3.78
C PHE A 234 -2.31 7.68 3.55
N PHE A 235 -2.36 8.59 4.51
CA PHE A 235 -1.58 9.81 4.53
C PHE A 235 -0.59 9.73 5.69
N GLY A 236 0.70 9.86 5.38
CA GLY A 236 1.74 10.13 6.37
C GLY A 236 2.26 11.55 6.16
N GLN A 237 2.26 12.39 7.20
CA GLN A 237 2.64 13.80 7.07
C GLN A 237 3.46 14.29 8.27
N GLY A 238 4.56 15.01 8.04
CA GLY A 238 5.28 15.71 9.10
C GLY A 238 4.61 17.03 9.45
N SER A 239 4.46 17.37 10.73
CA SER A 239 3.79 18.62 11.14
C SER A 239 4.60 19.89 10.82
N LYS A 240 5.90 19.76 10.58
CA LYS A 240 6.81 20.83 10.17
C LYS A 240 7.34 20.62 8.74
N ASP A 241 6.57 19.97 7.87
CA ASP A 241 6.93 19.82 6.46
C ASP A 241 6.92 21.20 5.75
N PRO A 242 8.08 21.71 5.29
CA PRO A 242 8.15 23.01 4.63
C PRO A 242 7.76 22.97 3.14
N VAL A 243 7.60 21.77 2.56
CA VAL A 243 7.32 21.57 1.14
C VAL A 243 5.82 21.39 0.92
N PHE A 244 5.21 20.47 1.67
CA PHE A 244 3.76 20.24 1.67
C PHE A 244 3.21 20.47 3.08
N PRO A 245 2.68 21.67 3.37
CA PRO A 245 2.21 22.02 4.70
C PRO A 245 1.14 21.04 5.21
N ALA A 246 1.28 20.63 6.47
CA ALA A 246 0.40 19.64 7.08
C ALA A 246 -1.07 20.07 7.03
N GLU A 247 -1.34 21.36 7.24
CA GLU A 247 -2.69 21.93 7.23
C GLU A 247 -3.40 21.71 5.90
N LYS A 248 -2.68 21.79 4.78
CA LYS A 248 -3.25 21.58 3.44
C LYS A 248 -3.55 20.10 3.20
N GLN A 249 -2.66 19.21 3.62
CA GLN A 249 -2.88 17.77 3.51
C GLN A 249 -4.04 17.32 4.41
N GLU A 250 -4.15 17.88 5.61
CA GLU A 250 -5.28 17.65 6.51
C GLU A 250 -6.60 18.17 5.95
N ALA A 251 -6.61 19.35 5.34
CA ALA A 251 -7.80 19.90 4.70
C ALA A 251 -8.29 18.96 3.59
N PHE A 252 -7.38 18.40 2.78
CA PHE A 252 -7.71 17.42 1.76
C PHE A 252 -8.23 16.09 2.34
N PHE A 253 -7.58 15.57 3.39
CA PHE A 253 -8.09 14.39 4.12
C PHE A 253 -9.51 14.61 4.65
N ARG A 254 -9.78 15.78 5.26
CA ARG A 254 -11.11 16.13 5.76
C ARG A 254 -12.12 16.29 4.63
N SER A 255 -11.73 16.79 3.45
CA SER A 255 -12.64 16.91 2.31
C SER A 255 -13.01 15.55 1.69
N ILE A 256 -12.12 14.54 1.74
CA ILE A 256 -12.48 13.14 1.44
C ILE A 256 -13.60 12.68 2.37
N LEU A 257 -13.44 12.84 3.69
CA LEU A 257 -14.43 12.41 4.68
C LEU A 257 -15.74 13.21 4.61
N ALA A 258 -15.67 14.49 4.24
CA ALA A 258 -16.86 15.30 4.01
C ALA A 258 -17.68 14.80 2.80
N LYS A 259 -17.00 14.34 1.74
CA LYS A 259 -17.67 13.76 0.55
C LYS A 259 -18.19 12.35 0.80
N SER A 260 -17.50 11.56 1.61
CA SER A 260 -17.97 10.23 2.02
C SER A 260 -17.48 9.91 3.43
N LYS A 261 -18.39 9.99 4.41
CA LYS A 261 -18.08 9.82 5.84
C LYS A 261 -17.40 8.49 6.18
N THR A 262 -17.69 7.45 5.40
CA THR A 262 -17.15 6.10 5.60
C THR A 262 -15.98 5.78 4.68
N TYR A 263 -15.49 6.74 3.89
CA TYR A 263 -14.39 6.49 2.96
C TYR A 263 -13.17 5.93 3.70
N PRO A 264 -12.51 4.87 3.21
CA PRO A 264 -11.37 4.26 3.89
C PRO A 264 -10.11 5.13 3.73
N ALA A 265 -10.06 6.25 4.44
CA ALA A 265 -8.90 7.11 4.52
C ALA A 265 -8.32 7.07 5.94
N ARG A 266 -7.00 7.00 6.09
CA ARG A 266 -6.29 7.14 7.38
C ARG A 266 -5.21 8.21 7.29
N PHE A 267 -5.06 9.00 8.33
CA PHE A 267 -4.06 10.04 8.44
C PHE A 267 -3.17 9.80 9.66
N VAL A 268 -1.85 9.81 9.45
CA VAL A 268 -0.85 9.74 10.50
C VAL A 268 0.03 10.98 10.40
N ARG A 269 -0.09 11.85 11.41
CA ARG A 269 0.77 13.03 11.55
C ARG A 269 1.94 12.71 12.47
N PHE A 270 3.15 13.01 12.04
CA PHE A 270 4.36 12.91 12.85
C PHE A 270 4.66 14.29 13.43
N GLU A 271 4.40 14.47 14.71
CA GLU A 271 4.60 15.75 15.41
C GLU A 271 6.08 16.13 15.40
N THR A 272 6.39 17.40 15.11
CA THR A 272 7.73 17.93 14.80
C THR A 272 8.44 17.35 13.58
N GLY A 273 7.84 16.36 12.90
CA GLY A 273 8.40 15.73 11.70
C GLY A 273 8.47 16.67 10.50
N THR A 274 9.43 16.44 9.61
CA THR A 274 9.65 17.21 8.38
C THR A 274 9.23 16.39 7.15
N HIS A 275 9.58 16.88 5.95
CA HIS A 275 9.16 16.32 4.68
C HIS A 275 9.47 14.82 4.49
N GLY A 276 10.67 14.37 4.89
CA GLY A 276 11.08 12.96 4.75
C GLY A 276 10.58 12.05 5.87
N THR A 277 10.02 12.59 6.95
CA THR A 277 9.62 11.82 8.13
C THR A 277 8.62 10.70 7.81
N PRO A 278 7.57 10.91 6.99
CA PRO A 278 6.63 9.84 6.66
C PRO A 278 7.27 8.62 6.00
N ILE A 279 8.27 8.81 5.13
CA ILE A 279 8.99 7.71 4.48
C ILE A 279 9.78 6.89 5.52
N ARG A 280 10.42 7.56 6.48
CA ARG A 280 11.15 6.92 7.60
C ARG A 280 10.23 6.17 8.56
N MET A 281 9.09 6.76 8.88
CA MET A 281 8.31 6.37 10.06
C MET A 281 7.09 5.53 9.76
N THR A 282 6.60 5.47 8.51
CA THR A 282 5.41 4.66 8.17
C THR A 282 5.57 3.22 8.66
N ASP A 283 4.63 2.77 9.50
CA ASP A 283 4.51 1.37 9.86
C ASP A 283 3.92 0.59 8.67
N TRP A 284 4.81 0.07 7.81
CA TRP A 284 4.44 -0.63 6.58
C TRP A 284 3.46 -1.78 6.81
N ARG A 285 3.69 -2.61 7.82
CA ARG A 285 2.81 -3.76 8.08
C ARG A 285 1.45 -3.32 8.57
N GLY A 286 1.38 -2.40 9.53
CA GLY A 286 0.12 -1.87 10.03
C GLY A 286 -0.69 -1.16 8.95
N ALA A 287 -0.03 -0.34 8.13
CA ALA A 287 -0.68 0.36 7.02
C ALA A 287 -1.21 -0.62 5.95
N LEU A 288 -0.41 -1.59 5.52
CA LEU A 288 -0.82 -2.56 4.49
C LEU A 288 -1.90 -3.52 5.00
N ASN A 289 -1.81 -4.02 6.24
CA ASN A 289 -2.86 -4.88 6.80
C ASN A 289 -4.20 -4.14 6.91
N TRP A 290 -4.18 -2.87 7.29
CA TRP A 290 -5.40 -2.05 7.26
C TRP A 290 -5.93 -1.88 5.83
N MET A 291 -5.06 -1.57 4.86
CA MET A 291 -5.54 -1.45 3.48
C MET A 291 -6.09 -2.78 2.95
N LEU A 292 -5.49 -3.92 3.31
CA LEU A 292 -5.98 -5.24 2.93
C LEU A 292 -7.37 -5.54 3.50
N SER A 293 -7.69 -5.04 4.70
CA SER A 293 -9.04 -5.18 5.27
C SER A 293 -10.07 -4.23 4.65
N GLU A 294 -9.64 -3.16 3.99
CA GLU A 294 -10.50 -2.15 3.35
C GLU A 294 -10.52 -2.25 1.82
N ALA A 295 -9.66 -3.10 1.23
CA ALA A 295 -9.46 -3.16 -0.20
C ALA A 295 -10.77 -3.55 -0.92
N PRO A 296 -11.12 -2.85 -2.02
CA PRO A 296 -12.37 -3.06 -2.73
C PRO A 296 -12.41 -4.35 -3.58
#